data_AF-A0A0U2TH72-F1
#
_entry.id   AF-A0A0U2TH72-F1
#
_cell.length_a   1.000
_cell.length_b   1.000
_cell.length_c   1.000
_cell.angle_alpha   90.00
_cell.angle_beta   90.00
_cell.angle_gamma   90.00
#
_symmetry.space_group_name_H-M   'P 1'
#
loop_
_entity.id
_entity.type
_entity.pdbx_description
1 polymer ?
#
loop_
_entity_poly.entity_id
_entity_poly.type
_entity_poly.pdbx_seq_one_letter_code
_entity_poly.pdbx_strand_id
1 'polypeptide(L)'
;MAPRYEMCAGMEKGHKTTKNTLKPRANKSKGKLTKHNKFVRDLVREVVGFSPYERRAQELLRIGKEKRCLKFLKKRLGSHDLAKKKREEMQNVLQAMRKKAAA
;
A
#
# COMPACT_ATOMS: atom_id res chain seq x y z
N MET A 1 -2.89 -4.75 -46.44
CA MET A 1 -3.10 -4.11 -45.12
C MET A 1 -3.75 -2.75 -45.37
N ALA A 2 -4.89 -2.46 -44.73
CA ALA A 2 -5.60 -1.19 -44.97
C ALA A 2 -4.83 0.00 -44.39
N PRO A 3 -4.78 1.16 -45.07
CA PRO A 3 -4.14 2.36 -44.54
C PRO A 3 -4.82 2.84 -43.24
N ARG A 4 -4.03 3.08 -42.19
CA ARG A 4 -4.49 3.57 -40.89
C ARG A 4 -4.45 5.11 -40.85
N TYR A 5 -5.59 5.72 -41.14
CA TYR A 5 -5.79 7.17 -41.05
C TYR A 5 -5.85 7.67 -39.61
N GLU A 6 -5.56 8.95 -39.42
CA GLU A 6 -5.86 9.65 -38.17
C GLU A 6 -7.37 9.87 -38.12
N MET A 7 -8.01 9.33 -37.09
CA MET A 7 -9.46 9.40 -36.92
C MET A 7 -9.80 10.20 -35.67
N CYS A 8 -10.93 10.93 -35.70
CA CYS A 8 -11.41 11.68 -34.53
C CYS A 8 -12.09 10.79 -33.47
N ALA A 9 -12.38 9.53 -33.82
CA ALA A 9 -13.02 8.54 -32.96
C ALA A 9 -12.30 7.18 -33.01
N GLY A 10 -12.47 6.36 -31.97
CA GLY A 10 -11.76 5.09 -31.80
C GLY A 10 -10.64 5.14 -30.76
N MET A 11 -9.97 4.00 -30.53
CA MET A 11 -8.93 3.86 -29.50
C MET A 11 -7.65 4.64 -29.86
N GLU A 12 -7.26 4.64 -31.13
CA GLU A 12 -6.10 5.37 -31.66
C GLU A 12 -6.51 6.69 -32.32
N LYS A 13 -7.43 7.41 -31.66
CA LYS A 13 -7.92 8.69 -32.16
C LYS A 13 -6.98 9.84 -31.87
N GLY A 14 -7.13 10.90 -32.66
CA GLY A 14 -6.37 12.13 -32.54
C GLY A 14 -5.08 12.12 -33.37
N HIS A 15 -4.40 13.26 -33.35
CA HIS A 15 -3.17 13.46 -34.11
C HIS A 15 -2.01 12.67 -33.51
N LYS A 16 -1.31 11.90 -34.36
CA LYS A 16 -0.20 11.05 -33.92
C LYS A 16 1.03 11.92 -33.68
N THR A 17 1.29 12.22 -32.41
CA THR A 17 2.45 12.99 -31.97
C THR A 17 3.48 12.09 -31.27
N THR A 18 4.76 12.40 -31.45
CA THR A 18 5.85 11.78 -30.68
C THR A 18 5.88 12.40 -29.28
N LYS A 19 5.69 11.57 -28.24
CA LYS A 19 5.66 12.06 -26.85
C LYS A 19 7.07 12.37 -26.37
N ASN A 20 7.28 13.58 -25.84
CA ASN A 20 8.52 13.97 -25.17
C ASN A 20 8.54 13.46 -23.71
N THR A 21 9.57 12.71 -23.33
CA THR A 21 9.75 12.16 -21.98
C THR A 21 10.51 13.14 -21.08
N LEU A 22 9.78 14.09 -20.50
CA LEU A 22 10.34 15.05 -19.55
C LEU A 22 10.70 14.41 -18.20
N LYS A 23 11.75 14.95 -17.55
CA LYS A 23 12.08 14.59 -16.16
C LYS A 23 10.87 14.85 -15.25
N PRO A 24 10.48 13.89 -14.37
CA PRO A 24 9.38 14.10 -13.45
C PRO A 24 9.70 15.25 -12.50
N ARG A 25 8.72 16.13 -12.31
CA ARG A 25 8.81 17.25 -11.35
C ARG A 25 9.04 16.74 -9.93
N ALA A 26 9.82 17.48 -9.15
CA ALA A 26 10.15 17.12 -7.76
C ALA A 26 8.91 16.94 -6.87
N ASN A 27 7.82 17.69 -7.10
CA ASN A 27 6.57 17.53 -6.35
C ASN A 27 5.97 16.11 -6.45
N LYS A 28 6.25 15.37 -7.54
CA LYS A 28 5.80 13.98 -7.73
C LYS A 28 6.50 12.98 -6.80
N SER A 29 7.61 13.35 -6.15
CA SER A 29 8.28 12.49 -5.17
C SER A 29 7.74 12.64 -3.75
N LYS A 30 6.78 13.55 -3.50
CA LYS A 30 6.16 13.72 -2.19
C LYS A 30 5.49 12.42 -1.74
N GLY A 31 5.77 11.98 -0.52
CA GLY A 31 5.24 10.74 0.05
C GLY A 31 6.12 9.49 -0.14
N LYS A 32 7.23 9.58 -0.89
CA LYS A 32 8.23 8.49 -0.94
C LYS A 32 8.87 8.28 0.42
N LEU A 33 9.07 7.02 0.79
CA LEU A 33 9.74 6.64 2.02
C LEU A 33 11.26 6.83 1.86
N THR A 34 11.85 7.73 2.66
CA THR A 34 13.31 7.92 2.72
C THR A 34 13.92 7.03 3.81
N LYS A 35 15.23 6.77 3.74
CA LYS A 35 15.95 5.97 4.76
C LYS A 35 15.79 6.55 6.17
N HIS A 36 15.95 7.88 6.30
CA HIS A 36 15.77 8.59 7.56
C HIS A 36 14.34 8.46 8.10
N ASN A 37 13.32 8.73 7.28
CA ASN A 37 11.93 8.64 7.73
C ASN A 37 11.52 7.21 8.11
N LYS A 38 12.09 6.19 7.44
CA LYS A 38 11.87 4.80 7.82
C LYS A 38 12.45 4.52 9.21
N PHE A 39 13.71 4.87 9.44
CA PHE A 39 14.37 4.68 10.74
C PHE A 39 13.58 5.34 11.89
N VAL A 40 13.16 6.60 11.71
CA VAL A 40 12.37 7.32 12.71
C VAL A 40 11.02 6.63 12.98
N ARG A 41 10.33 6.15 11.93
CA ARG A 41 9.04 5.45 12.08
C ARG A 41 9.18 4.11 12.79
N ASP A 42 10.23 3.37 12.49
CA ASP A 42 10.51 2.07 13.11
C ASP A 42 10.82 2.26 14.60
N LEU A 43 11.64 3.26 14.96
CA LEU A 43 11.94 3.62 16.35
C LEU A 43 10.69 4.02 17.13
N VAL A 44 9.84 4.89 16.58
CA VAL A 44 8.59 5.31 17.23
C VAL A 44 7.66 4.11 17.42
N ARG A 45 7.60 3.18 16.45
CA ARG A 45 6.75 1.99 16.56
C ARG A 45 7.21 1.07 17.69
N GLU A 46 8.51 0.94 17.89
CA GLU A 46 9.09 0.15 18.99
C GLU A 46 8.73 0.74 20.35
N VAL A 47 8.85 2.07 20.51
CA VAL A 47 8.56 2.76 21.77
C VAL A 47 7.06 2.79 22.09
N VAL A 48 6.21 3.15 21.12
CA VAL A 48 4.76 3.36 21.34
C VAL A 48 3.98 2.05 21.26
N GLY A 49 4.48 1.07 20.49
CA GLY A 49 3.83 -0.23 20.30
C GLY A 49 2.58 -0.18 19.41
N PHE A 50 1.64 -1.09 19.69
CA PHE A 50 0.40 -1.25 18.92
C PHE A 50 -0.82 -0.71 19.66
N SER A 51 -1.62 0.06 18.94
CA SER A 51 -2.92 0.55 19.42
C SER A 51 -3.91 -0.61 19.66
N PRO A 52 -4.99 -0.39 20.45
CA PRO A 52 -5.94 -1.45 20.77
C PRO A 52 -6.62 -2.10 19.55
N TYR A 53 -6.89 -1.33 18.48
CA TYR A 53 -7.49 -1.89 17.27
C TYR A 53 -6.50 -2.72 16.44
N GLU A 54 -5.22 -2.35 16.45
CA GLU A 54 -4.14 -3.12 15.82
C GLU A 54 -3.91 -4.45 16.54
N ARG A 55 -3.93 -4.45 17.88
CA ARG A 55 -3.85 -5.67 18.69
C ARG A 55 -4.99 -6.64 18.36
N ARG A 56 -6.23 -6.15 18.30
CA ARG A 56 -7.38 -6.97 17.89
C ARG A 56 -7.25 -7.51 16.46
N ALA A 57 -6.65 -6.74 15.54
CA ALA A 57 -6.38 -7.20 14.19
C ALA A 57 -5.33 -8.33 14.16
N GLN A 58 -4.28 -8.22 14.99
CA GLN A 58 -3.27 -9.28 15.15
C GLN A 58 -3.89 -10.57 15.72
N GLU A 59 -4.78 -10.48 16.72
CA GLU A 59 -5.49 -11.65 17.25
C GLU A 59 -6.31 -12.38 16.17
N LEU A 60 -7.08 -11.63 15.38
CA LEU A 60 -7.86 -12.21 14.29
C LEU A 60 -6.97 -12.88 13.23
N LEU A 61 -5.79 -12.31 12.96
CA LEU A 61 -4.81 -12.88 12.03
C LEU A 61 -4.10 -14.11 12.62
N ARG A 62 -3.83 -14.16 13.94
CA ARG A 62 -3.29 -15.34 14.61
C ARG A 62 -4.22 -16.55 14.51
N ILE A 63 -5.53 -16.32 14.60
CA ILE A 63 -6.57 -17.36 14.45
C ILE A 63 -6.79 -17.73 12.96
N GLY A 64 -6.19 -17.00 12.00
CA GLY A 64 -6.38 -17.24 10.57
C GLY A 64 -7.71 -16.71 10.00
N LYS A 65 -8.44 -15.87 10.73
CA LYS A 65 -9.75 -15.30 10.29
C LYS A 65 -9.56 -14.00 9.50
N GLU A 66 -8.89 -14.08 8.34
CA GLU A 66 -8.53 -12.89 7.54
C GLU A 66 -9.72 -12.06 7.06
N LYS A 67 -10.79 -12.70 6.56
CA LYS A 67 -12.00 -11.99 6.07
C LYS A 67 -12.68 -11.21 7.18
N ARG A 68 -12.65 -11.73 8.42
CA ARG A 68 -13.17 -11.05 9.61
C ARG A 68 -12.28 -9.89 10.01
N CYS A 69 -10.95 -10.07 9.97
CA CYS A 69 -9.99 -8.99 10.19
C CYS A 69 -10.18 -7.83 9.21
N LEU A 70 -10.36 -8.12 7.92
CA LEU A 70 -10.57 -7.11 6.89
C LEU A 70 -11.90 -6.35 7.11
N LYS A 71 -13.00 -7.04 7.45
CA LYS A 71 -14.26 -6.38 7.82
C LYS A 71 -14.11 -5.48 9.06
N PHE A 72 -13.37 -5.94 10.07
CA PHE A 72 -13.10 -5.15 11.26
C PHE A 72 -12.26 -3.90 10.95
N LEU A 73 -11.17 -4.04 10.20
CA LEU A 73 -10.31 -2.93 9.80
C LEU A 73 -11.03 -1.95 8.88
N LYS A 74 -11.88 -2.41 7.96
CA LYS A 74 -12.70 -1.53 7.12
C LYS A 74 -13.66 -0.70 7.99
N LYS A 75 -14.29 -1.29 9.02
CA LYS A 75 -15.15 -0.55 9.95
C LYS A 75 -14.38 0.50 10.77
N ARG A 76 -13.09 0.29 11.04
CA ARG A 76 -12.25 1.22 11.82
C ARG A 76 -11.59 2.31 10.96
N LEU A 77 -11.12 1.97 9.76
CA LEU A 77 -10.36 2.85 8.86
C LEU A 77 -11.20 3.48 7.73
N GLY A 78 -12.41 2.97 7.50
CA GLY A 78 -13.36 3.45 6.49
C GLY A 78 -13.19 2.82 5.10
N SER A 79 -11.96 2.83 4.55
CA SER A 79 -11.70 2.32 3.19
C SER A 79 -11.24 0.86 3.15
N HIS A 80 -11.64 0.15 2.09
CA HIS A 80 -11.19 -1.21 1.83
C HIS A 80 -9.69 -1.29 1.49
N ASP A 81 -9.16 -0.31 0.76
CA ASP A 81 -7.74 -0.29 0.39
C ASP A 81 -6.85 -0.01 1.59
N LEU A 82 -7.29 0.88 2.49
CA LEU A 82 -6.61 1.13 3.76
C LEU A 82 -6.66 -0.12 4.67
N ALA A 83 -7.79 -0.81 4.71
CA ALA A 83 -7.92 -2.05 5.48
C ALA A 83 -6.97 -3.15 4.95
N LYS A 84 -6.84 -3.30 3.63
CA LYS A 84 -5.88 -4.24 3.01
C LYS A 84 -4.44 -3.90 3.39
N LYS A 85 -4.04 -2.64 3.22
CA LYS A 85 -2.71 -2.16 3.61
C LYS A 85 -2.42 -2.43 5.08
N LYS A 86 -3.40 -2.16 5.96
CA LYS A 86 -3.21 -2.38 7.40
C LYS A 86 -3.14 -3.86 7.77
N ARG A 87 -3.91 -4.70 7.10
CA ARG A 87 -3.85 -6.16 7.27
C ARG A 87 -2.46 -6.69 6.90
N GLU A 88 -1.91 -6.27 5.76
CA GLU A 88 -0.57 -6.67 5.31
C GLU A 88 0.51 -6.20 6.29
N GLU A 89 0.43 -4.96 6.80
CA GLU A 89 1.33 -4.47 7.84
C GLU A 89 1.30 -5.37 9.09
N MET A 90 0.11 -5.72 9.59
CA MET A 90 -0.03 -6.59 10.77
C MET A 90 0.45 -8.02 10.51
N GLN A 91 0.27 -8.54 9.29
CA GLN A 91 0.74 -9.86 8.90
C GLN A 91 2.27 -9.89 8.85
N ASN A 92 2.92 -8.87 8.29
CA ASN A 92 4.37 -8.74 8.26
C ASN A 92 4.97 -8.66 9.68
N VAL A 93 4.31 -7.93 10.59
CA VAL A 93 4.70 -7.89 12.00
C VAL A 93 4.65 -9.29 12.62
N LEU A 94 3.56 -10.04 12.42
CA LEU A 94 3.44 -11.39 12.98
C LEU A 94 4.49 -12.36 12.40
N GLN A 95 4.81 -12.25 11.11
CA GLN A 95 5.87 -13.02 10.49
C GLN A 95 7.24 -12.68 11.07
N ALA A 96 7.54 -11.39 11.26
CA ALA A 96 8.78 -10.95 11.90
C ALA A 96 8.90 -11.46 13.35
N MET A 97 7.80 -11.41 14.12
CA MET A 97 7.77 -11.95 15.49
C MET A 97 8.01 -13.47 15.51
N ARG A 98 7.39 -14.22 14.59
CA ARG A 98 7.62 -15.67 14.47
C ARG A 98 9.07 -15.98 14.12
N LYS A 99 9.66 -15.23 13.17
CA LYS A 99 11.07 -15.38 12.79
C LYS A 99 12.02 -15.07 13.95
N LYS A 100 11.73 -14.03 14.73
CA LYS A 100 12.52 -13.67 15.92
C LYS A 100 12.41 -14.71 17.04
N ALA A 101 11.27 -15.36 17.20
CA ALA A 101 11.08 -16.41 18.22
C ALA A 101 11.74 -17.75 17.84
N ALA A 102 11.94 -17.99 16.54
CA ALA A 102 12.56 -19.20 16.02
C ALA A 102 14.09 -19.07 15.87
N ALA A 103 14.63 -17.86 15.97
CA ALA A 103 16.06 -17.56 15.96
C ALA A 103 16.56 -17.43 17.41
#